data_AF-A0A839GW10-F1
#
_entry.id   AF-A0A839GW10-F1
#
_cell.length_a   1.000
_cell.length_b   1.000
_cell.length_c   1.000
_cell.angle_alpha   90.00
_cell.angle_beta   90.00
_cell.angle_gamma   90.00
#
_symmetry.space_group_name_H-M   'P 1'
#
loop_
_entity.id
_entity.type
_entity.pdbx_description
1 polymer ?
#
loop_
_entity_poly.entity_id
_entity_poly.type
_entity_poly.pdbx_seq_one_letter_code
_entity_poly.pdbx_strand_id
1 'polypeptide(L)'
;MDPKETFYLIAQDDKTLEELIDKASRIGYESKIRGAFALEGSASVTSPKIDVTAFKENPDKYTVVDIRNASEVKEKQYFPHALNIPLPELRDRAQEIPTGKPVVIHCAGGYRSAAGSSIVEARLPKAEVLDLSEAISQFNPL
;
A
#
# COMPACT_ATOMS: atom_id res chain seq x y z
N MET A 1 7.70 1.28 9.50
CA MET A 1 7.36 2.28 10.53
C MET A 1 8.59 2.47 11.40
N ASP A 2 8.89 3.69 11.84
CA ASP A 2 10.01 3.89 12.77
C ASP A 2 9.66 3.18 14.09
N PRO A 3 10.50 2.28 14.64
CA PRO A 3 10.23 1.60 15.90
C PRO A 3 10.01 2.53 17.10
N LYS A 4 10.37 3.82 16.98
CA LYS A 4 10.16 4.83 18.02
C LYS A 4 8.81 5.52 17.91
N GLU A 5 8.15 5.44 16.76
CA GLU A 5 6.89 6.13 16.48
C GLU A 5 5.72 5.47 17.21
N THR A 6 4.85 6.29 17.79
CA THR A 6 3.61 5.84 18.43
C THR A 6 2.44 5.92 17.47
N PHE A 7 1.47 5.02 17.59
CA PHE A 7 0.28 4.97 16.74
C PHE A 7 -1.00 4.75 17.54
N TYR A 8 -2.12 5.01 16.87
CA TYR A 8 -3.44 4.61 17.35
C TYR A 8 -3.85 3.33 16.62
N LEU A 9 -4.52 2.43 17.33
CA LEU A 9 -5.04 1.20 16.78
C LEU A 9 -6.57 1.28 16.73
N ILE A 10 -7.15 0.96 15.57
CA ILE A 10 -8.60 0.97 15.36
C ILE A 10 -8.99 -0.38 14.77
N ALA A 11 -10.04 -0.99 15.32
CA ALA A 11 -10.59 -2.25 14.83
C ALA A 11 -12.13 -2.17 14.73
N GLN A 12 -12.76 -3.13 14.05
CA GLN A 12 -14.22 -3.11 13.87
C GLN A 12 -14.97 -3.37 15.19
N ASP A 13 -14.38 -4.17 16.09
CA ASP A 13 -14.98 -4.62 17.34
C ASP A 13 -13.88 -4.90 18.38
N ASP A 14 -14.29 -4.98 19.64
CA ASP A 14 -13.38 -5.18 20.78
C ASP A 14 -12.60 -6.50 20.68
N LYS A 15 -13.24 -7.55 20.18
CA LYS A 15 -12.59 -8.85 19.98
C LYS A 15 -11.41 -8.74 19.02
N THR A 16 -11.62 -8.11 17.87
CA THR A 16 -10.55 -7.89 16.88
C THR A 16 -9.48 -6.96 17.44
N LEU A 17 -9.87 -5.95 18.24
CA LEU A 17 -8.93 -5.04 18.88
C LEU A 17 -7.99 -5.78 19.84
N GLU A 18 -8.51 -6.66 20.69
CA GLU A 18 -7.71 -7.50 21.59
C GLU A 18 -6.73 -8.38 20.82
N GLU A 19 -7.18 -9.04 19.75
CA GLU A 19 -6.32 -9.87 18.90
C GLU A 19 -5.17 -9.07 18.26
N LEU A 20 -5.43 -7.83 17.84
CA LEU A 20 -4.42 -6.96 17.24
C LEU A 20 -3.43 -6.42 18.28
N ILE A 21 -3.89 -6.11 19.50
CA ILE A 21 -3.01 -5.72 20.62
C ILE A 21 -2.10 -6.89 21.01
N ASP A 22 -2.60 -8.11 21.10
CA ASP A 22 -1.78 -9.30 21.38
C ASP A 22 -0.71 -9.49 20.29
N LYS A 23 -1.10 -9.39 19.02
CA LYS A 23 -0.15 -9.46 17.89
C LYS A 23 0.93 -8.38 17.96
N ALA A 24 0.57 -7.14 18.29
CA ALA A 24 1.53 -6.06 18.45
C ALA A 24 2.48 -6.31 19.65
N SER A 25 1.95 -6.86 20.75
CA SER A 25 2.72 -7.17 21.96
C SER A 25 3.76 -8.26 21.71
N ARG A 26 3.44 -9.27 20.89
CA ARG A 26 4.38 -10.36 20.53
C ARG A 26 5.64 -9.88 19.81
N ILE A 27 5.59 -8.70 19.20
CA ILE A 27 6.73 -8.08 18.51
C ILE A 27 7.29 -6.85 19.23
N GLY A 28 6.82 -6.55 20.46
CA GLY A 28 7.33 -5.45 21.30
C GLY A 28 6.76 -4.07 20.99
N TYR A 29 5.61 -3.99 20.31
CA TYR A 29 4.98 -2.72 19.90
C TYR A 29 3.87 -2.25 20.86
N GLU A 30 3.62 -2.95 21.97
CA GLU A 30 2.58 -2.60 22.94
C GLU A 30 2.78 -1.20 23.55
N SER A 31 4.04 -0.84 23.86
CA SER A 31 4.39 0.49 24.39
C SER A 31 4.23 1.63 23.37
N LYS A 32 3.97 1.30 22.10
CA LYS A 32 3.81 2.27 21.00
C LYS A 32 2.35 2.57 20.70
N ILE A 33 1.41 1.82 21.27
CA ILE A 33 -0.02 2.06 21.12
C ILE A 33 -0.41 3.22 22.04
N ARG A 34 -0.67 4.40 21.46
CA ARG A 34 -1.11 5.60 22.19
C ARG A 34 -2.58 5.53 22.62
N GLY A 35 -3.38 4.76 21.89
CA GLY A 35 -4.79 4.50 22.19
C GLY A 35 -5.34 3.45 21.23
N ALA A 36 -6.32 2.69 21.69
CA ALA A 36 -6.95 1.60 20.95
C ALA A 36 -8.48 1.76 21.03
N PHE A 37 -9.16 1.69 19.88
CA PHE A 37 -10.61 1.95 19.80
C PHE A 37 -11.30 0.92 18.89
N ALA A 38 -12.42 0.38 19.34
CA ALA A 38 -13.38 -0.26 18.44
C ALA A 38 -14.25 0.83 17.81
N LEU A 39 -14.46 0.75 16.49
CA LEU A 39 -15.26 1.71 15.75
C LEU A 39 -16.38 0.99 15.02
N GLU A 40 -17.60 1.13 15.54
CA GLU A 40 -18.79 0.62 14.89
C GLU A 40 -19.15 1.53 13.70
N GLY A 41 -18.83 1.08 12.48
CA GLY A 41 -19.16 1.80 11.24
C GLY A 41 -18.10 1.66 10.15
N SER A 42 -18.39 2.21 8.96
CA SER A 42 -17.43 2.26 7.86
C SER A 42 -16.61 3.56 7.88
N ALA A 43 -15.37 3.50 7.41
CA ALA A 43 -14.54 4.69 7.19
C ALA A 43 -15.29 5.69 6.28
N SER A 44 -15.24 6.98 6.63
CA SER A 44 -15.91 8.04 5.85
C SER A 44 -15.22 8.34 4.52
N VAL A 45 -14.00 7.81 4.31
CA VAL A 45 -13.20 8.00 3.11
C VAL A 45 -12.74 6.63 2.62
N THR A 46 -12.96 6.37 1.34
CA THR A 46 -12.49 5.17 0.64
C THR A 46 -11.52 5.57 -0.45
N SER A 47 -10.44 4.80 -0.64
CA SER A 47 -9.53 5.01 -1.77
C SER A 47 -10.23 4.73 -3.10
N PRO A 48 -9.88 5.45 -4.18
CA PRO A 48 -10.41 5.20 -5.52
C PRO A 48 -10.05 3.79 -6.00
N LYS A 49 -10.99 3.12 -6.66
CA LYS A 49 -10.77 1.81 -7.28
C LYS A 49 -10.20 1.99 -8.68
N ILE A 50 -9.21 1.19 -9.03
CA ILE A 50 -8.66 1.15 -10.37
C ILE A 50 -9.65 0.52 -11.37
N ASP A 51 -9.79 1.15 -12.54
CA ASP A 51 -10.38 0.49 -13.71
C ASP A 51 -9.28 -0.34 -14.40
N VAL A 52 -9.30 -1.64 -14.14
CA VAL A 52 -8.30 -2.59 -14.66
C VAL A 52 -8.34 -2.67 -16.19
N THR A 53 -9.52 -2.51 -16.80
CA THR A 53 -9.68 -2.57 -18.26
C THR A 53 -9.02 -1.36 -18.89
N ALA A 54 -9.33 -0.15 -18.39
CA ALA A 54 -8.71 1.08 -18.86
C ALA A 54 -7.18 1.08 -18.65
N PHE A 55 -6.71 0.49 -17.55
CA PHE A 55 -5.28 0.33 -17.28
C PHE A 55 -4.61 -0.62 -18.28
N LYS A 56 -5.24 -1.75 -18.63
CA LYS A 56 -4.71 -2.70 -19.64
C LYS A 56 -4.63 -2.09 -21.03
N GLU A 57 -5.63 -1.31 -21.42
CA GLU A 57 -5.68 -0.70 -22.76
C GLU A 57 -4.63 0.41 -22.93
N ASN A 58 -4.33 1.15 -21.86
CA ASN A 58 -3.44 2.32 -21.91
C ASN A 58 -2.52 2.42 -20.69
N PRO A 59 -1.61 1.46 -20.46
CA PRO A 59 -0.74 1.46 -19.28
C PRO A 59 0.16 2.70 -19.20
N ASP A 60 0.55 3.27 -20.34
CA ASP A 60 1.40 4.47 -20.41
C ASP A 60 0.72 5.74 -19.88
N LYS A 61 -0.60 5.73 -19.65
CA LYS A 61 -1.30 6.85 -18.98
C LYS A 61 -1.04 6.91 -17.48
N TYR A 62 -0.34 5.91 -16.92
CA TYR A 62 -0.15 5.75 -15.49
C TYR A 62 1.34 5.75 -15.13
N THR A 63 1.64 6.15 -13.90
CA THR A 63 2.92 5.90 -13.26
C THR A 63 2.81 4.59 -12.48
N VAL A 64 3.43 3.51 -12.96
CA VAL A 64 3.37 2.22 -12.27
C VAL A 64 4.52 2.11 -11.26
N VAL A 65 4.19 1.78 -10.02
CA VAL A 65 5.16 1.57 -8.94
C VAL A 65 5.06 0.13 -8.42
N ASP A 66 6.15 -0.61 -8.59
CA ASP A 66 6.29 -1.97 -8.05
C ASP A 66 6.93 -1.88 -6.67
N ILE A 67 6.19 -2.23 -5.64
CA ILE A 67 6.66 -2.14 -4.25
C ILE A 67 7.18 -3.47 -3.70
N ARG A 68 7.40 -4.47 -4.57
CA ARG A 68 8.06 -5.72 -4.22
C ARG A 68 9.55 -5.50 -3.99
N ASN A 69 10.19 -6.49 -3.38
CA ASN A 69 11.65 -6.46 -3.21
C ASN A 69 12.34 -6.54 -4.57
N ALA A 70 13.52 -5.92 -4.69
CA ALA A 70 14.28 -5.89 -5.95
C ALA A 70 14.59 -7.29 -6.50
N SER A 71 14.75 -8.31 -5.65
CA SER A 71 14.91 -9.70 -6.09
C SER A 71 13.68 -10.24 -6.81
N GLU A 72 12.48 -9.99 -6.29
CA GLU A 72 11.21 -10.41 -6.93
C GLU A 72 11.02 -9.75 -8.29
N VAL A 73 11.41 -8.47 -8.42
CA VAL A 73 11.33 -7.74 -9.68
C VAL A 73 12.35 -8.28 -10.69
N LYS A 74 13.58 -8.57 -10.26
CA LYS A 74 14.62 -9.20 -11.10
C LYS A 74 14.21 -10.57 -11.60
N GLU A 75 13.49 -11.35 -10.80
CA GLU A 75 12.98 -12.66 -11.21
C GLU A 75 11.80 -12.55 -12.18
N LYS A 76 10.84 -11.67 -11.88
CA LYS A 76 9.59 -11.53 -12.65
C LYS A 76 9.14 -10.08 -12.64
N GLN A 77 9.47 -9.36 -13.71
CA GLN A 77 8.98 -8.00 -13.93
C GLN A 77 7.66 -8.05 -14.71
N TYR A 78 6.64 -7.29 -14.27
CA TYR A 78 5.32 -7.28 -14.93
C TYR A 78 5.15 -6.14 -15.92
N PHE A 79 5.79 -4.99 -15.66
CA PHE A 79 5.62 -3.79 -16.48
C PHE A 79 7.00 -3.21 -16.84
N PRO A 80 7.30 -2.95 -18.12
CA PRO A 80 8.65 -2.56 -18.56
C PRO A 80 9.17 -1.27 -17.91
N HIS A 81 8.25 -0.33 -17.64
CA HIS A 81 8.56 1.00 -17.11
C HIS A 81 8.11 1.20 -15.66
N ALA A 82 7.87 0.11 -14.92
CA ALA A 82 7.56 0.22 -13.50
C ALA A 82 8.75 0.75 -12.70
N LEU A 83 8.48 1.73 -11.85
CA LEU A 83 9.43 2.22 -10.86
C LEU A 83 9.45 1.27 -9.67
N ASN A 84 10.58 0.59 -9.42
CA ASN A 84 10.69 -0.27 -8.24
C ASN A 84 11.11 0.55 -7.00
N ILE A 85 10.20 0.67 -6.03
CA ILE A 85 10.48 1.23 -4.70
C ILE A 85 9.95 0.23 -3.66
N PRO A 86 10.80 -0.65 -3.10
CA PRO A 86 10.37 -1.65 -2.14
C PRO A 86 9.57 -1.07 -0.98
N LEU A 87 8.51 -1.76 -0.55
CA LEU A 87 7.63 -1.31 0.54
C LEU A 87 8.38 -0.79 1.79
N PRO A 88 9.47 -1.41 2.27
CA PRO A 88 10.23 -0.89 3.41
C PRO A 88 10.82 0.51 3.20
N GLU A 89 11.16 0.87 1.96
CA GLU A 89 11.78 2.14 1.58
C GLU A 89 10.75 3.18 1.12
N LEU A 90 9.53 2.73 0.79
CA LEU A 90 8.49 3.52 0.14
C LEU A 90 8.16 4.80 0.90
N ARG A 91 8.13 4.76 2.24
CA ARG A 91 7.80 5.92 3.07
C ARG A 91 8.80 7.07 2.91
N ASP A 92 10.07 6.75 2.69
CA ASP A 92 11.16 7.71 2.60
C ASP A 92 11.42 8.13 1.15
N ARG A 93 11.18 7.22 0.21
CA ARG A 93 11.40 7.41 -1.22
C ARG A 93 10.16 7.81 -2.01
N ALA A 94 9.00 7.98 -1.37
CA ALA A 94 7.74 8.34 -2.06
C ALA A 94 7.84 9.59 -2.94
N GLN A 95 8.69 10.55 -2.58
CA GLN A 95 8.89 11.79 -3.36
C GLN A 95 9.58 11.55 -4.71
N GLU A 96 10.16 10.36 -4.95
CA GLU A 96 10.72 9.98 -6.25
C GLU A 96 9.64 9.64 -7.29
N ILE A 97 8.40 9.39 -6.85
CA ILE A 97 7.31 8.96 -7.72
C ILE A 97 6.80 10.15 -8.56
N PRO A 98 6.84 10.09 -9.90
CA PRO A 98 6.29 11.14 -10.75
C PRO A 98 4.76 11.24 -10.61
N THR A 99 4.26 12.44 -10.30
CA THR A 99 2.84 12.72 -10.04
C THR A 99 2.08 13.36 -11.20
N GLY A 100 2.69 13.46 -12.38
CA GLY A 100 2.05 14.00 -13.59
C GLY A 100 1.00 13.08 -14.22
N LYS A 101 0.88 11.84 -13.73
CA LYS A 101 -0.07 10.81 -14.13
C LYS A 101 -0.62 10.12 -12.87
N PRO A 102 -1.79 9.47 -12.92
CA PRO A 102 -2.25 8.65 -11.81
C PRO A 102 -1.23 7.55 -11.49
N VAL A 103 -0.97 7.36 -10.20
CA VAL A 103 0.03 6.43 -9.67
C VAL A 103 -0.64 5.10 -9.37
N VAL A 104 -0.24 4.03 -10.05
CA VAL A 104 -0.72 2.66 -9.81
C VAL A 104 0.30 1.92 -8.97
N ILE A 105 -0.08 1.54 -7.75
CA ILE A 105 0.73 0.73 -6.84
C ILE A 105 0.38 -0.73 -7.02
N HIS A 106 1.38 -1.59 -7.17
CA HIS A 106 1.14 -3.04 -7.18
C HIS A 106 2.21 -3.82 -6.41
N CYS A 107 1.81 -5.02 -5.98
CA CYS A 107 2.73 -6.02 -5.44
C CYS A 107 2.52 -7.37 -6.13
N ALA A 108 2.72 -8.48 -5.43
CA ALA A 108 2.49 -9.83 -5.97
C ALA A 108 1.04 -10.34 -5.80
N GLY A 109 0.25 -9.74 -4.90
CA GLY A 109 -1.07 -10.28 -4.53
C GLY A 109 -1.90 -9.39 -3.60
N GLY A 110 -1.91 -8.08 -3.82
CA GLY A 110 -2.78 -7.13 -3.12
C GLY A 110 -2.38 -6.69 -1.70
N TYR A 111 -1.94 -7.60 -0.83
CA TYR A 111 -1.74 -7.24 0.60
C TYR A 111 -0.75 -6.08 0.81
N ARG A 112 0.42 -6.15 0.16
CA ARG A 112 1.43 -5.08 0.28
C ARG A 112 0.98 -3.80 -0.40
N SER A 113 0.21 -3.89 -1.49
CA SER A 113 -0.18 -2.71 -2.27
C SER A 113 -1.25 -1.88 -1.58
N ALA A 114 -2.12 -2.48 -0.77
CA ALA A 114 -3.04 -1.76 0.11
C ALA A 114 -2.32 -0.90 1.17
N ALA A 115 -1.25 -1.44 1.78
CA ALA A 115 -0.41 -0.67 2.69
C ALA A 115 0.40 0.41 1.93
N GLY A 116 0.91 0.05 0.75
CA GLY A 116 1.71 0.95 -0.09
C GLY A 116 0.93 2.15 -0.61
N SER A 117 -0.30 1.95 -1.09
CA SER A 117 -1.17 3.04 -1.56
C SER A 117 -1.44 4.04 -0.45
N SER A 118 -1.78 3.56 0.76
CA SER A 118 -1.99 4.41 1.94
C SER A 118 -0.75 5.25 2.28
N ILE A 119 0.46 4.68 2.16
CA ILE A 119 1.72 5.40 2.37
C ILE A 119 1.90 6.50 1.31
N VAL A 120 1.64 6.17 0.04
CA VAL A 120 1.83 7.11 -1.07
C VAL A 120 0.79 8.23 -1.03
N GLU A 121 -0.48 7.95 -0.75
CA GLU A 121 -1.53 8.95 -0.55
C GLU A 121 -1.14 9.94 0.56
N ALA A 122 -0.64 9.44 1.69
CA ALA A 122 -0.21 10.29 2.81
C ALA A 122 1.01 11.15 2.48
N ARG A 123 1.92 10.67 1.62
CA ARG A 123 3.15 11.38 1.24
C ARG A 123 2.96 12.31 0.04
N LEU A 124 2.01 12.00 -0.84
CA LEU A 124 1.72 12.71 -2.08
C LEU A 124 0.22 13.06 -2.15
N PRO A 125 -0.28 13.98 -1.30
CA PRO A 125 -1.71 14.24 -1.15
C PRO A 125 -2.39 14.85 -2.39
N LYS A 126 -1.61 15.23 -3.41
CA LYS A 126 -2.11 15.77 -4.68
C LYS A 126 -2.12 14.75 -5.81
N ALA A 127 -1.47 13.60 -5.63
CA ALA A 127 -1.43 12.55 -6.62
C ALA A 127 -2.70 11.71 -6.53
N GLU A 128 -3.26 11.32 -7.67
CA GLU A 128 -4.25 10.25 -7.73
C GLU A 128 -3.51 8.92 -7.55
N VAL A 129 -3.83 8.17 -6.50
CA VAL A 129 -3.19 6.89 -6.17
C VAL A 129 -4.21 5.77 -6.30
N LEU A 130 -3.84 4.73 -7.04
CA LEU A 130 -4.69 3.59 -7.37
C LEU A 130 -3.99 2.31 -6.93
N ASP A 131 -4.70 1.44 -6.21
CA ASP A 131 -4.19 0.12 -5.82
C ASP A 131 -4.60 -0.95 -6.84
N LEU A 132 -3.62 -1.59 -7.48
CA LEU A 132 -3.87 -2.70 -8.41
C LEU A 132 -4.38 -3.96 -7.69
N SER A 133 -4.23 -4.04 -6.37
CA SER A 133 -4.75 -5.11 -5.53
C SER A 133 -4.33 -6.49 -6.08
N GLU A 134 -5.27 -7.43 -6.15
CA GLU A 134 -5.07 -8.77 -6.71
C GLU A 134 -5.12 -8.80 -8.25
N ALA A 135 -5.44 -7.68 -8.90
CA ALA A 135 -5.58 -7.62 -10.36
C ALA A 135 -4.25 -7.84 -11.10
N ILE A 136 -3.11 -7.77 -10.41
CA ILE A 136 -1.80 -8.18 -10.95
C ILE A 136 -1.81 -9.60 -11.50
N SER A 137 -2.63 -10.49 -10.95
CA SER A 137 -2.83 -11.87 -11.43
C SER A 137 -3.38 -11.95 -12.86
N GLN A 138 -3.95 -10.85 -13.36
CA GLN A 138 -4.49 -10.75 -14.71
C GLN A 138 -3.44 -10.27 -15.74
N PHE A 139 -2.19 -10.09 -15.30
CA PHE A 139 -1.05 -9.69 -16.12
C PHE A 139 0.00 -10.80 -16.10
N ASN A 140 0.74 -10.92 -17.21
CA ASN A 140 1.83 -11.87 -17.31
C ASN A 140 3.16 -11.15 -17.06
N PRO A 141 4.14 -11.81 -16.42
CA PRO A 141 5.49 -11.29 -16.36
C PRO A 141 6.11 -11.23 -17.77
N LEU A 142 7.05 -10.32 -17.95
CA LEU A 142 7.84 -10.11 -19.17
C LEU A 142 8.91 -11.18 -19.36
#